data_AF-A0A7I7PD11-F1
#
_entry.id   AF-A0A7I7PD11-F1
#
_cell.length_a   1.000
_cell.length_b   1.000
_cell.length_c   1.000
_cell.angle_alpha   90.00
_cell.angle_beta   90.00
_cell.angle_gamma   90.00
#
_symmetry.space_group_name_H-M   'P 1'
#
loop_
_entity.id
_entity.type
_entity.pdbx_description
1 polymer ?
#
loop_
_entity_poly.entity_id
_entity_poly.type
_entity_poly.pdbx_seq_one_letter_code
_entity_poly.pdbx_strand_id
1 'polypeptide(L)'
;MVPLTVMPSRASGKLTDLTGPGITDRWGVTCADLGASVQAPNGTLVSVFGDTFSGAKVGSGDWRSPVILIGTGDATHEISYQRAGGDDPDYARQLWHYQHCDTGATRHGISTVIPSDVLRVDDALYLHAIVNRGFGNVVWTEIWRSDDSGISWRHLGDRAKFAGRLHRGHAQCWSWDYDPDDGWVYVVSTGFQRDKGIILRRVRPSGIGDLCQYAGWGVARGRWSWGHRPSLITPPGEAWGELSLRRLAGGKWILGGFLSSHYALGYRVIDSPTAVSDAAVQVPIVGSTWDDEDHANNRVAQLYGGYVLPGSQVDVAGGVGLAVSQWNTAHGWPYRVMQFRATLRDTTL
;
A
#
# COMPACT_ATOMS: atom_id res chain seq x y z
N MET A 1 39.53 -24.23 4.94
CA MET A 1 38.12 -24.24 5.36
C MET A 1 37.88 -22.93 6.10
N VAL A 2 37.33 -21.93 5.41
CA VAL A 2 37.07 -20.61 6.00
C VAL A 2 35.75 -20.71 6.78
N PRO A 3 35.68 -20.29 8.05
CA PRO A 3 34.42 -20.32 8.78
C PRO A 3 33.46 -19.33 8.14
N LEU A 4 32.26 -19.80 7.78
CA LEU A 4 31.14 -18.92 7.46
C LEU A 4 30.80 -18.15 8.73
N THR A 5 31.12 -16.85 8.77
CA THR A 5 30.59 -15.95 9.79
C THR A 5 29.11 -15.78 9.53
N VAL A 6 28.26 -16.58 10.19
CA VAL A 6 26.82 -16.33 10.26
C VAL A 6 26.65 -15.05 11.06
N MET A 7 26.47 -13.92 10.36
CA MET A 7 26.02 -12.68 10.99
C MET A 7 24.68 -12.98 11.69
N PRO A 8 24.48 -12.59 12.96
CA PRO A 8 23.17 -12.72 13.58
C PRO A 8 22.17 -11.93 12.73
N SER A 9 21.14 -12.60 12.21
CA SER A 9 20.06 -11.93 11.49
C SER A 9 19.47 -10.89 12.45
N ARG A 10 19.61 -9.59 12.12
CA ARG A 10 18.97 -8.54 12.91
C ARG A 10 17.47 -8.84 12.96
N ALA A 11 16.93 -9.00 14.17
CA ALA A 11 15.52 -9.29 14.40
C ALA A 11 14.59 -8.16 13.93
N SER A 12 15.12 -6.97 13.64
CA SER A 12 14.39 -5.84 13.06
C SER A 12 15.38 -4.88 12.41
N GLY A 13 14.93 -4.05 11.47
CA GLY A 13 15.79 -3.14 10.72
C GLY A 13 15.49 -3.17 9.22
N LYS A 14 16.09 -2.22 8.49
CA LYS A 14 16.15 -2.29 7.03
C LYS A 14 16.93 -3.52 6.58
N LEU A 15 16.35 -4.25 5.63
CA LEU A 15 16.99 -5.35 4.93
C LEU A 15 17.73 -4.84 3.69
N THR A 16 17.05 -4.15 2.79
CA THR A 16 17.60 -3.68 1.51
C THR A 16 16.83 -2.47 0.97
N ASP A 17 17.38 -1.80 -0.05
CA ASP A 17 16.62 -0.89 -0.91
C ASP A 17 15.87 -1.74 -1.96
N LEU A 18 14.55 -1.53 -2.11
CA LEU A 18 13.74 -2.22 -3.12
C LEU A 18 13.78 -1.53 -4.48
N THR A 19 13.92 -0.20 -4.48
CA THR A 19 14.04 0.60 -5.70
C THR A 19 15.24 1.53 -5.62
N GLY A 20 15.77 1.96 -6.77
CA GLY A 20 16.94 2.82 -6.82
C GLY A 20 17.91 2.54 -7.98
N PRO A 21 18.89 3.43 -8.20
CA PRO A 21 20.00 3.22 -9.13
C PRO A 21 20.75 1.91 -8.86
N GLY A 22 21.06 1.16 -9.92
CA GLY A 22 21.71 -0.15 -9.86
C GLY A 22 20.82 -1.30 -9.36
N ILE A 23 19.58 -1.02 -8.94
CA ILE A 23 18.64 -2.02 -8.42
C ILE A 23 17.49 -2.23 -9.42
N THR A 24 16.84 -1.13 -9.81
CA THR A 24 15.61 -1.15 -10.65
C THR A 24 15.63 -0.14 -11.80
N ASP A 25 16.74 0.58 -11.96
CA ASP A 25 16.97 1.55 -13.04
C ASP A 25 16.93 0.93 -14.44
N ARG A 26 17.27 -0.37 -14.56
CA ARG A 26 17.16 -1.11 -15.83
C ARG A 26 15.74 -1.10 -16.43
N TRP A 27 14.71 -0.99 -15.60
CA TRP A 27 13.31 -0.85 -16.04
C TRP A 27 12.82 0.60 -16.04
N GLY A 28 13.72 1.57 -15.83
CA GLY A 28 13.37 2.98 -15.69
C GLY A 28 12.75 3.33 -14.32
N VAL A 29 12.84 2.47 -13.31
CA VAL A 29 12.29 2.68 -11.96
C VAL A 29 13.40 3.16 -11.01
N THR A 30 14.07 4.25 -11.38
CA THR A 30 15.21 4.77 -10.62
C THR A 30 14.77 5.49 -9.34
N CYS A 31 13.72 6.30 -9.45
CA CYS A 31 13.08 6.96 -8.32
C CYS A 31 11.61 6.52 -8.30
N ALA A 32 11.15 5.91 -7.22
CA ALA A 32 9.79 5.39 -7.11
C ALA A 32 9.33 5.33 -5.66
N ASP A 33 8.02 5.40 -5.46
CA ASP A 33 7.40 5.25 -4.15
C ASP A 33 6.32 4.17 -4.08
N LEU A 34 5.80 3.99 -2.88
CA LEU A 34 4.81 3.01 -2.48
C LEU A 34 5.36 1.59 -2.48
N GLY A 35 4.89 0.70 -3.36
CA GLY A 35 5.28 -0.72 -3.37
C GLY A 35 4.28 -1.64 -2.67
N ALA A 36 2.98 -1.35 -2.82
CA ALA A 36 1.94 -2.30 -2.41
C ALA A 36 2.17 -3.64 -3.15
N SER A 37 2.24 -4.73 -2.40
CA SER A 37 2.70 -6.01 -2.92
C SER A 37 1.73 -7.14 -2.60
N VAL A 38 1.58 -8.08 -3.53
CA VAL A 38 0.78 -9.31 -3.37
C VAL A 38 1.47 -10.49 -4.04
N GLN A 39 1.26 -11.70 -3.51
CA GLN A 39 1.65 -12.91 -4.20
C GLN A 39 0.59 -13.29 -5.23
N ALA A 40 0.96 -13.26 -6.51
CA ALA A 40 0.09 -13.59 -7.62
C ALA A 40 -0.22 -15.10 -7.69
N PRO A 41 -1.26 -15.51 -8.45
CA PRO A 41 -1.65 -16.92 -8.59
C PRO A 41 -0.53 -17.84 -9.07
N ASN A 42 0.34 -17.36 -9.94
CA ASN A 42 1.51 -18.09 -10.43
C ASN A 42 2.68 -18.16 -9.42
N GLY A 43 2.51 -17.64 -8.20
CA GLY A 43 3.52 -17.64 -7.14
C GLY A 43 4.51 -16.47 -7.16
N THR A 44 4.52 -15.66 -8.22
CA THR A 44 5.39 -14.46 -8.30
C THR A 44 4.90 -13.36 -7.36
N LEU A 45 5.83 -12.50 -6.93
CA LEU A 45 5.51 -11.27 -6.24
C LEU A 45 5.18 -10.19 -7.27
N VAL A 46 4.05 -9.50 -7.11
CA VAL A 46 3.68 -8.32 -7.91
C VAL A 46 3.71 -7.11 -6.99
N SER A 47 4.56 -6.15 -7.31
CA SER A 47 4.70 -4.88 -6.58
C SER A 47 4.26 -3.72 -7.45
N VAL A 48 3.37 -2.88 -6.93
CA VAL A 48 2.83 -1.71 -7.62
C VAL A 48 3.37 -0.43 -6.99
N PHE A 49 3.97 0.42 -7.81
CA PHE A 49 4.59 1.68 -7.41
C PHE A 49 3.80 2.87 -7.92
N GLY A 50 3.87 3.97 -7.18
CA GLY A 50 3.23 5.23 -7.53
C GLY A 50 4.05 6.03 -8.54
N ASP A 51 4.21 7.32 -8.27
CA ASP A 51 4.96 8.21 -9.14
C ASP A 51 6.38 7.66 -9.32
N THR A 52 6.77 7.46 -10.58
CA THR A 52 8.03 6.78 -10.92
C THR A 52 8.78 7.52 -12.01
N PHE A 53 10.04 7.81 -11.74
CA PHE A 53 10.92 8.61 -12.59
C PHE A 53 12.14 7.81 -13.03
N SER A 54 12.51 7.89 -14.31
CA SER A 54 13.72 7.24 -14.83
C SER A 54 15.01 7.99 -14.48
N GLY A 55 14.92 9.27 -14.13
CA GLY A 55 16.05 10.09 -13.70
C GLY A 55 16.41 9.90 -12.22
N ALA A 56 17.45 10.62 -11.79
CA ALA A 56 18.06 10.46 -10.47
C ALA A 56 17.33 11.21 -9.32
N LYS A 57 16.21 11.89 -9.61
CA LYS A 57 15.37 12.58 -8.63
C LYS A 57 13.95 12.74 -9.15
N VAL A 58 13.01 13.05 -8.25
CA VAL A 58 11.62 13.39 -8.59
C VAL A 58 11.58 14.47 -9.68
N GLY A 59 10.75 14.25 -10.71
CA GLY A 59 10.57 15.16 -11.84
C GLY A 59 11.64 15.07 -12.94
N SER A 60 12.60 14.16 -12.83
CA SER A 60 13.66 13.97 -13.84
C SER A 60 13.43 12.72 -14.68
N GLY A 61 13.58 12.84 -16.01
CA GLY A 61 13.38 11.73 -16.93
C GLY A 61 11.90 11.47 -17.22
N ASP A 62 11.60 10.23 -17.56
CA ASP A 62 10.25 9.76 -17.88
C ASP A 62 9.43 9.59 -16.60
N TRP A 63 8.26 10.23 -16.51
CA TRP A 63 7.35 10.15 -15.36
C TRP A 63 6.15 9.28 -15.71
N ARG A 64 5.96 8.19 -14.96
CA ARG A 64 4.82 7.28 -15.08
C ARG A 64 4.22 6.99 -13.70
N SER A 65 2.92 6.76 -13.65
CA SER A 65 2.24 6.17 -12.50
C SER A 65 0.89 5.56 -12.89
N PRO A 66 0.44 4.45 -12.29
CA PRO A 66 1.28 3.49 -11.57
C PRO A 66 2.18 2.70 -12.51
N VAL A 67 3.23 2.08 -11.97
CA VAL A 67 4.06 1.08 -12.66
C VAL A 67 4.15 -0.21 -11.84
N ILE A 68 4.49 -1.32 -12.49
CA ILE A 68 4.59 -2.63 -11.84
C ILE A 68 5.97 -3.25 -12.10
N LEU A 69 6.53 -3.85 -11.05
CA LEU A 69 7.62 -4.82 -11.18
C LEU A 69 7.17 -6.17 -10.63
N ILE A 70 7.63 -7.24 -11.29
CA ILE A 70 7.29 -8.62 -10.96
C ILE A 70 8.55 -9.37 -10.58
N GLY A 71 8.46 -10.08 -9.47
CA GLY A 71 9.57 -10.47 -8.64
C GLY A 71 9.41 -11.83 -7.95
N THR A 72 10.38 -12.10 -7.09
CA THR A 72 10.33 -13.12 -6.04
C THR A 72 10.70 -12.47 -4.70
N GLY A 73 10.50 -13.21 -3.60
CA GLY A 73 10.76 -12.72 -2.25
C GLY A 73 9.46 -12.47 -1.49
N ASP A 74 9.59 -12.18 -0.20
CA ASP A 74 8.48 -12.08 0.74
C ASP A 74 8.92 -11.32 2.01
N ALA A 75 8.16 -11.42 3.10
CA ALA A 75 8.50 -10.78 4.37
C ALA A 75 9.88 -11.17 4.95
N THR A 76 10.33 -12.39 4.67
CA THR A 76 11.53 -13.02 5.25
C THR A 76 12.67 -13.25 4.26
N HIS A 77 12.43 -13.02 2.97
CA HIS A 77 13.43 -13.11 1.90
C HIS A 77 13.56 -11.76 1.19
N GLU A 78 14.78 -11.41 0.79
CA GLU A 78 15.01 -10.19 0.01
C GLU A 78 14.22 -10.24 -1.30
N ILE A 79 13.50 -9.16 -1.59
CA ILE A 79 12.74 -9.04 -2.83
C ILE A 79 13.70 -8.74 -3.98
N SER A 80 13.54 -9.48 -5.07
CA SER A 80 14.27 -9.26 -6.32
C SER A 80 13.30 -9.27 -7.47
N TYR A 81 13.37 -8.24 -8.32
CA TYR A 81 12.53 -8.13 -9.52
C TYR A 81 13.21 -8.80 -10.71
N GLN A 82 12.43 -9.45 -11.57
CA GLN A 82 12.93 -10.08 -12.79
C GLN A 82 12.42 -9.38 -14.05
N ARG A 83 11.28 -8.69 -13.99
CA ARG A 83 10.71 -7.98 -15.13
C ARG A 83 9.77 -6.86 -14.72
N ALA A 84 9.49 -5.95 -15.65
CA ALA A 84 8.35 -5.05 -15.57
C ALA A 84 7.03 -5.77 -15.88
N GLY A 85 5.94 -5.27 -15.30
CA GLY A 85 4.56 -5.55 -15.74
C GLY A 85 4.21 -4.76 -17.01
N GLY A 86 3.09 -5.09 -17.63
CA GLY A 86 2.73 -4.55 -18.94
C GLY A 86 3.34 -5.32 -20.12
N ASP A 87 3.13 -4.79 -21.31
CA ASP A 87 3.54 -5.39 -22.59
C ASP A 87 5.06 -5.38 -22.80
N ASP A 88 5.77 -4.46 -22.14
CA ASP A 88 7.23 -4.29 -22.23
C ASP A 88 7.89 -4.83 -20.95
N PRO A 89 8.48 -6.05 -20.96
CA PRO A 89 9.08 -6.63 -19.76
C PRO A 89 10.39 -5.95 -19.33
N ASP A 90 10.99 -5.15 -20.19
CA ASP A 90 12.29 -4.51 -19.98
C ASP A 90 12.16 -3.03 -19.60
N TYR A 91 10.95 -2.47 -19.63
CA TYR A 91 10.70 -1.10 -19.19
C TYR A 91 9.32 -0.95 -18.56
N ALA A 92 9.28 -0.47 -17.32
CA ALA A 92 8.04 -0.33 -16.56
C ALA A 92 7.21 0.85 -17.08
N ARG A 93 6.32 0.55 -18.04
CA ARG A 93 5.36 1.51 -18.59
C ARG A 93 4.27 1.82 -17.59
N GLN A 94 3.67 3.00 -17.76
CA GLN A 94 2.42 3.34 -17.10
C GLN A 94 1.33 2.34 -17.51
N LEU A 95 0.57 1.80 -16.54
CA LEU A 95 -0.38 0.72 -16.81
C LEU A 95 -1.53 1.10 -17.76
N TRP A 96 -1.92 2.38 -17.80
CA TRP A 96 -2.94 2.89 -18.71
C TRP A 96 -2.66 4.33 -19.10
N HIS A 97 -3.15 4.75 -20.27
CA HIS A 97 -2.82 6.04 -20.83
C HIS A 97 -3.55 7.20 -20.14
N TYR A 98 -2.80 8.09 -19.49
CA TYR A 98 -3.18 9.47 -19.19
C TYR A 98 -1.93 10.36 -19.26
N GLN A 99 -2.12 11.67 -19.43
CA GLN A 99 -1.01 12.63 -19.45
C GLN A 99 -0.88 13.30 -18.08
N HIS A 100 0.33 13.35 -17.55
CA HIS A 100 0.67 14.12 -16.36
C HIS A 100 0.56 15.62 -16.67
N CYS A 101 -0.39 16.32 -16.05
CA CYS A 101 -0.59 17.77 -16.22
C CYS A 101 -0.32 18.52 -14.92
N ASP A 102 0.89 19.09 -14.79
CA ASP A 102 1.32 19.86 -13.61
C ASP A 102 1.54 21.37 -13.86
N THR A 103 1.36 21.85 -15.10
CA THR A 103 1.55 23.28 -15.44
C THR A 103 0.41 23.84 -16.32
N GLY A 104 -0.06 25.06 -16.01
CA GLY A 104 -0.98 25.84 -16.86
C GLY A 104 -2.30 26.30 -16.22
N ALA A 105 -2.92 27.31 -16.83
CA ALA A 105 -4.17 27.97 -16.39
C ALA A 105 -5.43 27.08 -16.48
N THR A 106 -5.33 25.87 -17.03
CA THR A 106 -6.40 24.90 -17.10
C THR A 106 -6.10 23.73 -16.15
N ARG A 107 -6.49 23.89 -14.87
CA ARG A 107 -6.46 22.85 -13.82
C ARG A 107 -7.45 21.69 -14.07
N HIS A 108 -7.64 21.30 -15.32
CA HIS A 108 -8.65 20.33 -15.75
C HIS A 108 -8.05 18.94 -16.06
N GLY A 109 -6.73 18.84 -16.26
CA GLY A 109 -6.01 17.59 -16.54
C GLY A 109 -5.72 16.76 -15.27
N ILE A 110 -5.52 15.45 -15.45
CA ILE A 110 -5.07 14.53 -14.39
C ILE A 110 -3.60 14.84 -14.10
N SER A 111 -3.23 15.08 -12.84
CA SER A 111 -1.83 15.32 -12.47
C SER A 111 -1.08 14.01 -12.27
N THR A 112 -1.72 13.05 -11.60
CA THR A 112 -1.18 11.69 -11.38
C THR A 112 -2.29 10.72 -10.97
N VAL A 113 -2.04 9.43 -11.15
CA VAL A 113 -2.85 8.34 -10.64
C VAL A 113 -2.02 7.49 -9.69
N ILE A 114 -2.41 7.45 -8.41
CA ILE A 114 -1.64 6.81 -7.34
C ILE A 114 -2.27 5.46 -6.97
N PRO A 115 -1.53 4.34 -7.01
CA PRO A 115 -2.05 3.06 -6.55
C PRO A 115 -2.16 3.09 -5.03
N SER A 116 -3.31 2.75 -4.45
CA SER A 116 -3.41 2.66 -2.99
C SER A 116 -3.03 1.28 -2.49
N ASP A 117 -3.54 0.22 -3.14
CA ASP A 117 -3.28 -1.17 -2.75
C ASP A 117 -3.67 -2.15 -3.87
N VAL A 118 -3.10 -3.36 -3.82
CA VAL A 118 -3.36 -4.48 -4.72
C VAL A 118 -3.91 -5.68 -3.94
N LEU A 119 -4.99 -6.27 -4.45
CA LEU A 119 -5.70 -7.41 -3.88
C LEU A 119 -5.56 -8.62 -4.79
N ARG A 120 -5.44 -9.80 -4.20
CA ARG A 120 -5.69 -11.06 -4.89
C ARG A 120 -7.01 -11.66 -4.42
N VAL A 121 -7.84 -12.07 -5.37
CA VAL A 121 -8.99 -12.94 -5.12
C VAL A 121 -8.91 -14.11 -6.08
N ASP A 122 -8.73 -15.30 -5.54
CA ASP A 122 -8.52 -16.53 -6.31
C ASP A 122 -7.39 -16.36 -7.35
N ASP A 123 -7.73 -16.43 -8.63
CA ASP A 123 -6.82 -16.35 -9.77
C ASP A 123 -6.71 -14.94 -10.39
N ALA A 124 -7.36 -13.93 -9.79
CA ALA A 124 -7.36 -12.56 -10.31
C ALA A 124 -6.70 -11.57 -9.35
N LEU A 125 -6.04 -10.57 -9.92
CA LEU A 125 -5.55 -9.41 -9.18
C LEU A 125 -6.45 -8.21 -9.43
N TYR A 126 -6.61 -7.37 -8.41
CA TYR A 126 -7.35 -6.13 -8.46
C TYR A 126 -6.50 -4.99 -7.91
N LEU A 127 -6.50 -3.86 -8.59
CA LEU A 127 -5.73 -2.67 -8.21
C LEU A 127 -6.70 -1.52 -7.96
N HIS A 128 -6.64 -0.95 -6.76
CA HIS A 128 -7.32 0.30 -6.46
C HIS A 128 -6.39 1.49 -6.75
N ALA A 129 -6.88 2.45 -7.53
CA ALA A 129 -6.11 3.61 -7.98
C ALA A 129 -6.83 4.93 -7.68
N ILE A 130 -6.05 5.96 -7.31
CA ILE A 130 -6.51 7.27 -6.85
C ILE A 130 -6.19 8.30 -7.93
N VAL A 131 -7.22 8.87 -8.56
CA VAL A 131 -7.03 9.85 -9.64
C VAL A 131 -7.03 11.27 -9.07
N ASN A 132 -5.90 11.96 -9.22
CA ASN A 132 -5.67 13.30 -8.69
C ASN A 132 -5.68 14.37 -9.79
N ARG A 133 -6.20 15.56 -9.44
CA ARG A 133 -6.06 16.79 -10.25
C ARG A 133 -5.41 17.88 -9.42
N GLY A 134 -4.10 17.97 -9.53
CA GLY A 134 -3.24 18.59 -8.52
C GLY A 134 -3.06 17.62 -7.35
N PHE A 135 -1.83 17.54 -6.84
CA PHE A 135 -1.53 16.63 -5.73
C PHE A 135 -2.37 16.96 -4.50
N GLY A 136 -3.01 15.94 -3.91
CA GLY A 136 -3.88 16.10 -2.75
C GLY A 136 -5.37 16.27 -3.07
N ASN A 137 -5.73 16.54 -4.33
CA ASN A 137 -7.12 16.74 -4.77
C ASN A 137 -7.64 15.52 -5.55
N VAL A 138 -8.21 14.58 -4.81
CA VAL A 138 -8.79 13.35 -5.35
C VAL A 138 -10.13 13.63 -6.02
N VAL A 139 -10.21 13.39 -7.33
CA VAL A 139 -11.46 13.59 -8.08
C VAL A 139 -12.33 12.34 -7.98
N TRP A 140 -11.73 11.17 -8.19
CA TRP A 140 -12.33 9.87 -7.96
C TRP A 140 -11.23 8.82 -7.70
N THR A 141 -11.67 7.64 -7.27
CA THR A 141 -10.85 6.42 -7.28
C THR A 141 -11.50 5.38 -8.17
N GLU A 142 -10.73 4.41 -8.63
CA GLU A 142 -11.18 3.40 -9.57
C GLU A 142 -10.50 2.06 -9.35
N ILE A 143 -11.08 1.00 -9.92
CA ILE A 143 -10.58 -0.36 -9.79
C ILE A 143 -10.26 -0.96 -11.16
N TRP A 144 -9.07 -1.54 -11.25
CA TRP A 144 -8.56 -2.28 -12.38
C TRP A 144 -8.41 -3.76 -12.01
N ARG A 145 -8.48 -4.64 -13.01
CA ARG A 145 -8.32 -6.09 -12.85
C ARG A 145 -7.27 -6.64 -13.80
N SER A 146 -6.48 -7.58 -13.31
CA SER A 146 -5.58 -8.41 -14.11
C SER A 146 -5.96 -9.88 -13.92
N ASP A 147 -6.03 -10.60 -15.04
CA ASP A 147 -6.34 -12.03 -15.12
C ASP A 147 -5.09 -12.87 -15.47
N ASP A 148 -3.92 -12.24 -15.49
CA ASP A 148 -2.64 -12.82 -15.95
C ASP A 148 -1.46 -12.50 -15.02
N SER A 149 -1.74 -12.40 -13.71
CA SER A 149 -0.72 -12.16 -12.67
C SER A 149 0.03 -10.84 -12.83
N GLY A 150 -0.68 -9.76 -13.22
CA GLY A 150 -0.16 -8.40 -13.21
C GLY A 150 0.44 -7.92 -14.53
N ILE A 151 0.30 -8.69 -15.62
CA ILE A 151 0.83 -8.32 -16.94
C ILE A 151 -0.11 -7.32 -17.63
N SER A 152 -1.36 -7.70 -17.86
CA SER A 152 -2.36 -6.82 -18.48
C SER A 152 -3.45 -6.41 -17.48
N TRP A 153 -3.97 -5.20 -17.66
CA TRP A 153 -4.95 -4.61 -16.75
C TRP A 153 -6.12 -4.03 -17.53
N ARG A 154 -7.34 -4.29 -17.05
CA ARG A 154 -8.58 -3.73 -17.60
C ARG A 154 -9.35 -2.98 -16.52
N HIS A 155 -9.87 -1.81 -16.89
CA HIS A 155 -10.73 -1.01 -16.02
C HIS A 155 -12.08 -1.74 -15.82
N LEU A 156 -12.59 -1.78 -14.58
CA LEU A 156 -13.85 -2.47 -14.28
C LEU A 156 -15.12 -1.68 -14.64
N GLY A 157 -14.97 -0.50 -15.24
CA GLY A 157 -16.07 0.33 -15.74
C GLY A 157 -16.56 1.37 -14.73
N ASP A 158 -17.55 2.17 -15.13
CA ASP A 158 -17.95 3.36 -14.35
C ASP A 158 -18.59 3.04 -12.99
N ARG A 159 -19.17 1.85 -12.83
CA ARG A 159 -19.67 1.39 -11.51
C ARG A 159 -18.55 1.07 -10.53
N ALA A 160 -17.33 0.90 -11.01
CA ALA A 160 -16.13 0.74 -10.19
C ALA A 160 -15.38 2.06 -9.96
N LYS A 161 -15.99 3.21 -10.30
CA LYS A 161 -15.48 4.54 -9.96
C LYS A 161 -16.17 5.08 -8.71
N PHE A 162 -15.37 5.54 -7.75
CA PHE A 162 -15.83 6.07 -6.47
C PHE A 162 -15.50 7.55 -6.39
N ALA A 163 -16.52 8.41 -6.23
CA ALA A 163 -16.30 9.84 -6.15
C ALA A 163 -15.36 10.20 -4.99
N GLY A 164 -14.42 11.13 -5.19
CA GLY A 164 -13.46 11.52 -4.15
C GLY A 164 -14.09 12.05 -2.86
N ARG A 165 -15.34 12.54 -2.92
CA ARG A 165 -16.12 12.98 -1.75
C ARG A 165 -16.88 11.86 -1.03
N LEU A 166 -16.86 10.63 -1.55
CA LEU A 166 -17.59 9.49 -1.00
C LEU A 166 -17.22 9.30 0.48
N HIS A 167 -18.25 9.11 1.32
CA HIS A 167 -18.10 9.05 2.78
C HIS A 167 -17.33 10.25 3.38
N ARG A 168 -17.54 11.46 2.85
CA ARG A 168 -16.82 12.69 3.26
C ARG A 168 -15.30 12.59 3.01
N GLY A 169 -14.91 11.89 1.95
CA GLY A 169 -13.51 11.70 1.56
C GLY A 169 -12.78 10.56 2.27
N HIS A 170 -13.46 9.73 3.08
CA HIS A 170 -12.84 8.58 3.74
C HIS A 170 -12.67 7.36 2.81
N ALA A 171 -13.11 7.45 1.56
CA ALA A 171 -12.97 6.39 0.57
C ALA A 171 -11.97 6.78 -0.53
N GLN A 172 -10.90 7.50 -0.19
CA GLN A 172 -9.89 7.94 -1.16
C GLN A 172 -8.65 7.04 -1.15
N CYS A 173 -8.12 6.68 0.01
CA CYS A 173 -6.97 5.80 0.15
C CYS A 173 -7.40 4.48 0.77
N TRP A 174 -7.27 3.37 0.03
CA TRP A 174 -7.83 2.07 0.43
C TRP A 174 -6.71 1.08 0.74
N SER A 175 -7.04 0.14 1.61
CA SER A 175 -6.42 -1.17 1.61
C SER A 175 -7.48 -2.24 1.83
N TRP A 176 -7.19 -3.45 1.36
CA TRP A 176 -8.18 -4.52 1.26
C TRP A 176 -7.52 -5.89 1.27
N ASP A 177 -8.26 -6.87 1.77
CA ASP A 177 -7.90 -8.27 1.62
C ASP A 177 -9.16 -9.15 1.55
N TYR A 178 -8.98 -10.35 1.01
CA TYR A 178 -10.03 -11.35 0.87
C TYR A 178 -9.99 -12.36 2.00
N ASP A 179 -11.14 -12.58 2.63
CA ASP A 179 -11.33 -13.70 3.54
C ASP A 179 -12.01 -14.86 2.79
N PRO A 180 -11.27 -15.94 2.48
CA PRO A 180 -11.86 -17.10 1.84
C PRO A 180 -12.80 -17.89 2.77
N ASP A 181 -12.69 -17.74 4.09
CA ASP A 181 -13.47 -18.53 5.05
C ASP A 181 -14.92 -18.01 5.14
N ASP A 182 -15.12 -16.70 5.01
CA ASP A 182 -16.46 -16.09 5.00
C ASP A 182 -16.90 -15.56 3.62
N GLY A 183 -15.97 -15.53 2.67
CA GLY A 183 -16.15 -15.14 1.27
C GLY A 183 -16.32 -13.62 1.06
N TRP A 184 -15.90 -12.77 1.99
CA TRP A 184 -15.95 -11.31 1.84
C TRP A 184 -14.59 -10.72 1.54
N VAL A 185 -14.59 -9.70 0.68
CA VAL A 185 -13.48 -8.75 0.58
C VAL A 185 -13.75 -7.63 1.58
N TYR A 186 -12.84 -7.45 2.52
CA TYR A 186 -12.88 -6.34 3.48
C TYR A 186 -12.06 -5.18 2.95
N VAL A 187 -12.61 -3.98 3.07
CA VAL A 187 -12.00 -2.75 2.57
C VAL A 187 -11.96 -1.74 3.70
N VAL A 188 -10.74 -1.40 4.13
CA VAL A 188 -10.48 -0.25 4.99
C VAL A 188 -10.11 0.94 4.13
N SER A 189 -10.54 2.14 4.52
CA SER A 189 -10.15 3.33 3.80
C SER A 189 -10.11 4.59 4.66
N THR A 190 -9.29 5.54 4.22
CA THR A 190 -9.12 6.88 4.81
C THR A 190 -9.08 7.95 3.70
N GLY A 191 -8.83 9.20 4.07
CA GLY A 191 -8.57 10.30 3.14
C GLY A 191 -7.13 10.31 2.65
N PHE A 192 -6.93 10.72 1.39
CA PHE A 192 -5.59 10.83 0.81
C PHE A 192 -4.74 11.93 1.49
N GLN A 193 -5.38 12.88 2.19
CA GLN A 193 -4.72 14.01 2.85
C GLN A 193 -4.08 13.62 4.20
N ARG A 194 -4.19 12.35 4.62
CA ARG A 194 -3.57 11.82 5.85
C ARG A 194 -4.04 12.52 7.13
N ASP A 195 -5.29 12.96 7.16
CA ASP A 195 -5.92 13.80 8.19
C ASP A 195 -7.19 13.17 8.80
N LYS A 196 -7.44 11.89 8.51
CA LYS A 196 -8.68 11.17 8.85
C LYS A 196 -8.40 9.83 9.50
N GLY A 197 -9.36 9.38 10.32
CA GLY A 197 -9.44 8.01 10.80
C GLY A 197 -9.89 7.03 9.72
N ILE A 198 -10.01 5.75 10.07
CA ILE A 198 -10.33 4.68 9.12
C ILE A 198 -11.83 4.35 9.17
N ILE A 199 -12.42 4.09 8.00
CA ILE A 199 -13.75 3.46 7.87
C ILE A 199 -13.63 2.04 7.32
N LEU A 200 -14.62 1.19 7.59
CA LEU A 200 -14.69 -0.19 7.09
C LEU A 200 -15.89 -0.41 6.18
N ARG A 201 -15.66 -1.13 5.08
CA ARG A 201 -16.65 -1.62 4.13
C ARG A 201 -16.34 -3.07 3.78
N ARG A 202 -17.29 -3.76 3.17
CA ARG A 202 -17.08 -5.08 2.56
C ARG A 202 -17.88 -5.27 1.28
N VAL A 203 -17.43 -6.19 0.43
CA VAL A 203 -18.10 -6.56 -0.82
C VAL A 203 -17.85 -8.04 -1.12
N ARG A 204 -18.77 -8.70 -1.84
CA ARG A 204 -18.50 -10.04 -2.39
C ARG A 204 -17.55 -9.92 -3.59
N PRO A 205 -16.72 -10.94 -3.90
CA PRO A 205 -15.86 -10.92 -5.09
C PRO A 205 -16.58 -10.54 -6.40
N SER A 206 -17.79 -11.07 -6.62
CA SER A 206 -18.63 -10.76 -7.78
C SER A 206 -19.10 -9.30 -7.86
N GLY A 207 -18.99 -8.55 -6.76
CA GLY A 207 -19.43 -7.16 -6.63
C GLY A 207 -18.30 -6.13 -6.62
N ILE A 208 -17.02 -6.53 -6.70
CA ILE A 208 -15.87 -5.61 -6.63
C ILE A 208 -15.99 -4.46 -7.65
N GLY A 209 -16.46 -4.75 -8.86
CA GLY A 209 -16.65 -3.76 -9.93
C GLY A 209 -17.89 -2.87 -9.77
N ASP A 210 -18.58 -2.91 -8.63
CA ASP A 210 -19.87 -2.25 -8.46
C ASP A 210 -20.02 -1.59 -7.08
N LEU A 211 -19.88 -0.26 -7.04
CA LEU A 211 -19.98 0.55 -5.84
C LEU A 211 -21.28 0.33 -5.05
N CYS A 212 -22.39 -0.04 -5.72
CA CYS A 212 -23.68 -0.23 -5.06
C CYS A 212 -23.75 -1.51 -4.22
N GLN A 213 -22.80 -2.44 -4.40
CA GLN A 213 -22.77 -3.72 -3.67
C GLN A 213 -21.96 -3.64 -2.37
N TYR A 214 -21.29 -2.52 -2.11
CA TYR A 214 -20.48 -2.33 -0.92
C TYR A 214 -21.37 -2.07 0.31
N ALA A 215 -21.20 -2.87 1.35
CA ALA A 215 -21.85 -2.68 2.64
C ALA A 215 -20.90 -1.99 3.61
N GLY A 216 -21.32 -0.86 4.18
CA GLY A 216 -20.56 -0.16 5.22
C GLY A 216 -20.76 -0.74 6.61
N TRP A 217 -19.70 -0.77 7.41
CA TRP A 217 -19.76 -1.05 8.85
C TRP A 217 -19.96 0.27 9.61
N GLY A 218 -21.08 0.41 10.29
CA GLY A 218 -21.40 1.66 10.95
C GLY A 218 -22.29 1.50 12.17
N VAL A 219 -22.30 2.54 13.00
CA VAL A 219 -23.16 2.62 14.17
C VAL A 219 -24.48 3.31 13.82
N ALA A 220 -25.59 2.65 14.11
CA ALA A 220 -26.93 3.22 14.02
C ALA A 220 -27.70 2.89 15.29
N ARG A 221 -28.29 3.91 15.92
CA ARG A 221 -29.02 3.76 17.20
C ARG A 221 -28.20 3.03 18.28
N GLY A 222 -26.92 3.36 18.38
CA GLY A 222 -25.98 2.80 19.36
C GLY A 222 -25.52 1.36 19.10
N ARG A 223 -25.88 0.76 17.95
CA ARG A 223 -25.44 -0.60 17.59
C ARG A 223 -24.66 -0.61 16.29
N TRP A 224 -23.58 -1.37 16.28
CA TRP A 224 -22.80 -1.63 15.08
C TRP A 224 -23.46 -2.69 14.21
N SER A 225 -23.56 -2.44 12.91
CA SER A 225 -24.00 -3.44 11.93
C SER A 225 -23.59 -3.06 10.51
N TRP A 226 -23.63 -4.06 9.61
CA TRP A 226 -23.40 -3.88 8.18
C TRP A 226 -24.60 -3.24 7.48
N GLY A 227 -24.36 -2.58 6.34
CA GLY A 227 -25.41 -1.96 5.53
C GLY A 227 -25.74 -0.53 5.93
N HIS A 228 -24.93 0.06 6.82
CA HIS A 228 -25.06 1.45 7.22
C HIS A 228 -24.01 2.33 6.55
N ARG A 229 -24.18 3.65 6.67
CA ARG A 229 -23.10 4.59 6.38
C ARG A 229 -21.90 4.24 7.26
N PRO A 230 -20.70 4.04 6.69
CA PRO A 230 -19.53 3.71 7.47
C PRO A 230 -19.24 4.73 8.57
N SER A 231 -18.92 4.24 9.75
CA SER A 231 -18.45 5.04 10.89
C SER A 231 -16.96 4.81 11.11
N LEU A 232 -16.29 5.71 11.84
CA LEU A 232 -14.87 5.55 12.16
C LEU A 232 -14.67 4.33 13.06
N ILE A 233 -13.72 3.47 12.68
CA ILE A 233 -13.35 2.25 13.43
C ILE A 233 -12.08 2.45 14.28
N THR A 234 -11.34 3.53 14.05
CA THR A 234 -10.16 3.91 14.84
C THR A 234 -10.53 4.87 15.97
N PRO A 235 -9.77 4.85 17.08
CA PRO A 235 -9.91 5.84 18.16
C PRO A 235 -9.86 7.30 17.67
N PRO A 236 -10.54 8.24 18.38
CA PRO A 236 -10.41 9.66 18.11
C PRO A 236 -8.97 10.14 18.20
N GLY A 237 -8.57 11.06 17.30
CA GLY A 237 -7.23 11.65 17.28
C GLY A 237 -6.22 10.88 16.42
N GLU A 238 -6.53 9.66 16.00
CA GLU A 238 -5.72 8.96 15.01
C GLU A 238 -5.98 9.48 13.60
N ALA A 239 -4.90 9.84 12.90
CA ALA A 239 -4.93 10.22 11.50
C ALA A 239 -4.02 9.29 10.70
N TRP A 240 -4.55 8.76 9.59
CA TRP A 240 -3.94 7.68 8.82
C TRP A 240 -3.78 8.08 7.36
N GLY A 241 -2.67 7.64 6.76
CA GLY A 241 -2.32 7.72 5.35
C GLY A 241 -2.32 6.35 4.69
N GLU A 242 -1.38 6.11 3.78
CA GLU A 242 -1.24 4.87 3.00
C GLU A 242 -1.45 3.64 3.89
N LEU A 243 -2.52 2.87 3.62
CA LEU A 243 -3.00 1.78 4.48
C LEU A 243 -2.47 0.42 4.00
N SER A 244 -2.43 -0.54 4.93
CA SER A 244 -2.19 -1.95 4.69
C SER A 244 -3.08 -2.80 5.59
N LEU A 245 -4.00 -3.56 4.99
CA LEU A 245 -4.84 -4.58 5.58
C LEU A 245 -4.44 -5.91 4.96
N ARG A 246 -3.98 -6.85 5.80
CA ARG A 246 -3.61 -8.20 5.36
C ARG A 246 -4.20 -9.24 6.28
N ARG A 247 -4.86 -10.22 5.70
CA ARG A 247 -5.29 -11.44 6.38
C ARG A 247 -4.09 -12.37 6.51
N LEU A 248 -3.83 -12.84 7.71
CA LEU A 248 -2.74 -13.76 8.02
C LEU A 248 -3.19 -15.21 7.91
N ALA A 249 -2.22 -16.10 7.74
CA ALA A 249 -2.42 -17.52 8.01
C ALA A 249 -2.89 -17.69 9.47
N GLY A 250 -4.00 -18.41 9.67
CA GLY A 250 -4.63 -18.56 10.98
C GLY A 250 -5.80 -17.60 11.27
N GLY A 251 -6.18 -16.74 10.32
CA GLY A 251 -7.43 -15.97 10.38
C GLY A 251 -7.34 -14.61 11.09
N LYS A 252 -6.19 -14.29 11.69
CA LYS A 252 -5.91 -12.94 12.21
C LYS A 252 -5.66 -11.96 11.08
N TRP A 253 -5.71 -10.68 11.42
CA TRP A 253 -5.50 -9.59 10.47
C TRP A 253 -4.46 -8.62 11.00
N ILE A 254 -3.66 -8.06 10.09
CA ILE A 254 -2.87 -6.86 10.34
C ILE A 254 -3.59 -5.69 9.67
N LEU A 255 -3.90 -4.65 10.43
CA LEU A 255 -4.39 -3.37 9.92
C LEU A 255 -3.42 -2.26 10.35
N GLY A 256 -2.90 -1.50 9.39
CA GLY A 256 -2.02 -0.39 9.69
C GLY A 256 -1.64 0.42 8.47
N GLY A 257 -0.46 1.04 8.54
CA GLY A 257 0.09 1.90 7.50
C GLY A 257 0.72 3.16 8.09
N PHE A 258 0.76 4.24 7.31
CA PHE A 258 1.29 5.52 7.78
C PHE A 258 0.35 6.18 8.79
N LEU A 259 0.74 6.20 10.06
CA LEU A 259 0.05 6.87 11.16
C LEU A 259 0.57 8.31 11.28
N SER A 260 -0.03 9.23 10.53
CA SER A 260 0.45 10.61 10.40
C SER A 260 0.40 11.36 11.73
N SER A 261 -0.56 11.07 12.60
CA SER A 261 -0.65 11.68 13.94
C SER A 261 0.50 11.33 14.88
N HIS A 262 1.26 10.28 14.58
CA HIS A 262 2.46 9.87 15.34
C HIS A 262 3.75 9.95 14.52
N TYR A 263 3.66 10.34 13.24
CA TYR A 263 4.77 10.30 12.29
C TYR A 263 5.51 8.95 12.34
N ALA A 264 4.77 7.85 12.18
CA ALA A 264 5.28 6.48 12.28
C ALA A 264 4.51 5.55 11.34
N LEU A 265 5.03 4.34 11.12
CA LEU A 265 4.25 3.24 10.58
C LEU A 265 3.62 2.48 11.74
N GLY A 266 2.30 2.56 11.86
CA GLY A 266 1.52 1.97 12.95
C GLY A 266 0.72 0.77 12.47
N TYR A 267 0.64 -0.29 13.28
CA TYR A 267 -0.11 -1.50 12.95
C TYR A 267 -0.82 -2.08 14.17
N ARG A 268 -1.95 -2.73 13.91
CA ARG A 268 -2.77 -3.45 14.87
C ARG A 268 -2.88 -4.89 14.40
N VAL A 269 -2.75 -5.83 15.34
CA VAL A 269 -3.16 -7.22 15.11
C VAL A 269 -4.56 -7.36 15.66
N ILE A 270 -5.50 -7.81 14.84
CA ILE A 270 -6.94 -7.88 15.16
C ILE A 270 -7.51 -9.24 14.77
N ASP A 271 -8.48 -9.75 15.52
CA ASP A 271 -9.15 -11.02 15.22
C ASP A 271 -10.16 -10.90 14.08
N SER A 272 -10.65 -9.69 13.83
CA SER A 272 -11.60 -9.41 12.76
C SER A 272 -11.48 -7.96 12.31
N PRO A 273 -11.73 -7.64 11.02
CA PRO A 273 -11.77 -6.27 10.53
C PRO A 273 -12.73 -5.34 11.29
N THR A 274 -13.73 -5.88 12.00
CA THR A 274 -14.65 -5.09 12.83
C THR A 274 -14.16 -4.80 14.26
N ALA A 275 -13.07 -5.43 14.71
CA ALA A 275 -12.57 -5.39 16.09
C ALA A 275 -11.32 -4.49 16.21
N VAL A 276 -11.43 -3.22 15.80
CA VAL A 276 -10.27 -2.31 15.65
C VAL A 276 -10.10 -1.34 16.81
N SER A 277 -11.18 -0.84 17.40
CA SER A 277 -11.13 0.27 18.37
C SER A 277 -10.32 -0.06 19.64
N ASP A 278 -10.37 -1.31 20.06
CA ASP A 278 -9.83 -1.74 21.36
C ASP A 278 -8.45 -2.40 21.22
N ALA A 279 -8.02 -2.70 19.98
CA ALA A 279 -6.71 -3.25 19.73
C ALA A 279 -5.62 -2.22 20.08
N ALA A 280 -4.43 -2.66 20.45
CA ALA A 280 -3.28 -1.77 20.70
C ALA A 280 -2.54 -1.46 19.38
N VAL A 281 -1.99 -0.24 19.25
CA VAL A 281 -1.20 0.14 18.08
C VAL A 281 0.28 -0.10 18.38
N GLN A 282 0.95 -0.77 17.47
CA GLN A 282 2.38 -1.02 17.52
C GLN A 282 3.05 -0.18 16.44
N VAL A 283 4.16 0.47 16.78
CA VAL A 283 4.88 1.41 15.90
C VAL A 283 6.30 0.91 15.61
N PRO A 284 6.46 -0.15 14.79
CA PRO A 284 7.76 -0.77 14.56
C PRO A 284 8.76 0.12 13.82
N ILE A 285 8.29 1.14 13.10
CA ILE A 285 9.13 2.09 12.35
C ILE A 285 8.66 3.50 12.66
N VAL A 286 9.60 4.36 13.08
CA VAL A 286 9.32 5.72 13.51
C VAL A 286 9.98 6.74 12.60
N GLY A 287 9.32 7.87 12.42
CA GLY A 287 9.85 9.00 11.68
C GLY A 287 11.03 9.64 12.40
N SER A 288 12.00 10.12 11.62
CA SER A 288 13.13 10.89 12.11
C SER A 288 13.34 12.16 11.28
N THR A 289 14.29 12.98 11.75
CA THR A 289 14.97 13.97 10.91
C THR A 289 15.97 13.25 9.99
N TRP A 290 16.50 13.96 8.99
CA TRP A 290 17.58 13.43 8.14
C TRP A 290 18.88 13.20 8.91
N ASP A 291 19.18 14.05 9.91
CA ASP A 291 20.40 13.92 10.73
C ASP A 291 20.31 12.76 11.74
N ASP A 292 19.09 12.41 12.19
CA ASP A 292 18.84 11.33 13.16
C ASP A 292 18.37 10.02 12.50
N GLU A 293 18.57 9.87 11.19
CA GLU A 293 18.20 8.67 10.45
C GLU A 293 19.04 7.47 10.89
N ASP A 294 18.36 6.36 11.19
CA ASP A 294 19.00 5.11 11.59
C ASP A 294 18.14 3.91 11.16
N HIS A 295 18.40 3.43 9.95
CA HIS A 295 17.71 2.29 9.37
C HIS A 295 17.92 0.98 10.12
N ALA A 296 19.00 0.85 10.90
CA ALA A 296 19.26 -0.34 11.71
C ALA A 296 18.31 -0.42 12.92
N ASN A 297 17.91 0.75 13.43
CA ASN A 297 16.99 0.90 14.56
C ASN A 297 15.61 1.41 14.14
N ASN A 298 15.22 1.19 12.87
CA ASN A 298 13.90 1.53 12.33
C ASN A 298 13.50 3.01 12.45
N ARG A 299 14.47 3.93 12.34
CA ARG A 299 14.25 5.37 12.27
C ARG A 299 14.47 5.83 10.83
N VAL A 300 13.44 6.40 10.21
CA VAL A 300 13.48 6.77 8.78
C VAL A 300 13.02 8.22 8.60
N ALA A 301 13.83 9.01 7.88
CA ALA A 301 13.48 10.38 7.58
C ALA A 301 12.42 10.45 6.46
N GLN A 302 11.42 11.31 6.64
CA GLN A 302 10.29 11.55 5.72
C GLN A 302 9.67 10.25 5.18
N LEU A 303 9.42 9.31 6.08
CA LEU A 303 8.82 8.02 5.75
C LEU A 303 7.32 8.15 5.44
N TYR A 304 6.82 7.25 4.60
CA TYR A 304 5.39 7.03 4.32
C TYR A 304 5.21 5.65 3.67
N GLY A 305 3.98 5.30 3.26
CA GLY A 305 3.68 3.95 2.82
C GLY A 305 3.57 3.00 4.02
N GLY A 306 4.34 1.91 4.01
CA GLY A 306 4.27 0.89 5.06
C GLY A 306 3.34 -0.26 4.68
N TYR A 307 3.63 -0.89 3.55
CA TYR A 307 2.85 -2.02 3.05
C TYR A 307 3.36 -3.33 3.64
N VAL A 308 2.47 -4.09 4.27
CA VAL A 308 2.79 -5.42 4.81
C VAL A 308 3.03 -6.37 3.65
N LEU A 309 4.21 -6.99 3.64
CA LEU A 309 4.63 -7.92 2.61
C LEU A 309 3.99 -9.30 2.81
N PRO A 310 3.72 -10.04 1.71
CA PRO A 310 3.30 -11.44 1.78
C PRO A 310 4.24 -12.29 2.64
N GLY A 311 3.69 -13.32 3.29
CA GLY A 311 4.47 -14.20 4.18
C GLY A 311 4.77 -13.62 5.58
N SER A 312 4.24 -12.44 5.92
CA SER A 312 4.42 -11.86 7.26
C SER A 312 3.80 -12.73 8.37
N GLN A 313 4.50 -12.82 9.50
CA GLN A 313 4.11 -13.62 10.67
C GLN A 313 4.20 -12.79 11.96
N VAL A 314 3.11 -12.76 12.73
CA VAL A 314 3.07 -12.15 14.07
C VAL A 314 3.75 -13.06 15.09
N ASP A 315 4.21 -12.48 16.21
CA ASP A 315 4.95 -13.15 17.29
C ASP A 315 6.26 -13.84 16.90
N VAL A 316 6.70 -13.65 15.65
CA VAL A 316 8.01 -14.10 15.16
C VAL A 316 8.94 -12.89 15.09
N ALA A 317 10.11 -13.00 15.71
CA ALA A 317 11.12 -11.95 15.69
C ALA A 317 11.55 -11.63 14.24
N GLY A 318 11.24 -10.43 13.76
CA GLY A 318 11.51 -10.02 12.38
C GLY A 318 10.62 -10.70 11.34
N GLY A 319 9.53 -11.33 11.78
CA GLY A 319 8.60 -12.07 10.94
C GLY A 319 7.70 -11.20 10.08
N VAL A 320 7.60 -9.89 10.35
CA VAL A 320 6.80 -8.97 9.54
C VAL A 320 7.69 -8.20 8.60
N GLY A 321 7.41 -8.30 7.30
CA GLY A 321 8.10 -7.54 6.26
C GLY A 321 7.29 -6.32 5.85
N LEU A 322 7.97 -5.19 5.64
CA LEU A 322 7.34 -3.92 5.28
C LEU A 322 8.03 -3.30 4.07
N ALA A 323 7.26 -2.85 3.07
CA ALA A 323 7.74 -1.94 2.04
C ALA A 323 7.52 -0.49 2.50
N VAL A 324 8.62 0.23 2.72
CA VAL A 324 8.66 1.56 3.33
C VAL A 324 9.14 2.57 2.30
N SER A 325 8.33 3.58 2.01
CA SER A 325 8.71 4.67 1.12
C SER A 325 9.43 5.78 1.88
N GLN A 326 10.37 6.44 1.20
CA GLN A 326 11.10 7.58 1.71
C GLN A 326 11.25 8.62 0.60
N TRP A 327 11.00 9.88 0.95
CA TRP A 327 11.17 11.00 0.01
C TRP A 327 11.80 12.22 0.69
N ASN A 328 12.99 12.62 0.23
CA ASN A 328 13.53 13.94 0.53
C ASN A 328 12.89 15.01 -0.35
N THR A 329 11.91 15.72 0.20
CA THR A 329 11.18 16.74 -0.55
C THR A 329 12.00 17.99 -0.85
N ALA A 330 13.08 18.25 -0.08
CA ALA A 330 13.95 19.41 -0.29
C ALA A 330 14.90 19.22 -1.48
N HIS A 331 15.35 17.98 -1.73
CA HIS A 331 16.31 17.67 -2.78
C HIS A 331 15.74 16.85 -3.95
N GLY A 332 14.55 16.27 -3.77
CA GLY A 332 13.95 15.33 -4.71
C GLY A 332 14.61 13.94 -4.70
N TRP A 333 15.55 13.70 -3.78
CA TRP A 333 16.29 12.45 -3.62
C TRP A 333 16.81 12.30 -2.17
N PRO A 334 16.73 11.10 -1.53
CA PRO A 334 16.19 9.86 -2.08
C PRO A 334 14.68 9.94 -2.33
N TYR A 335 14.23 9.18 -3.33
CA TYR A 335 12.83 8.87 -3.59
C TYR A 335 12.75 7.40 -3.95
N ARG A 336 12.57 6.56 -2.92
CA ARG A 336 12.78 5.13 -3.01
C ARG A 336 11.85 4.35 -2.09
N VAL A 337 11.77 3.06 -2.35
CA VAL A 337 11.13 2.07 -1.48
C VAL A 337 12.20 1.17 -0.89
N MET A 338 12.03 0.79 0.38
CA MET A 338 12.96 -0.03 1.16
C MET A 338 12.22 -1.21 1.77
N GLN A 339 12.90 -2.34 1.92
CA GLN A 339 12.37 -3.50 2.64
C GLN A 339 12.85 -3.45 4.08
N PHE A 340 11.92 -3.51 5.02
CA PHE A 340 12.19 -3.59 6.45
C PHE A 340 11.66 -4.89 7.04
N ARG A 341 12.28 -5.31 8.13
CA ARG A 341 11.76 -6.35 9.03
C ARG A 341 11.40 -5.76 10.37
N ALA A 342 10.29 -6.24 10.90
CA ALA A 342 9.72 -5.83 12.17
C ALA A 342 9.12 -7.03 12.89
N THR A 343 8.84 -6.85 14.18
CA THR A 343 8.07 -7.80 14.98
C THR A 343 6.77 -7.12 15.37
N LEU A 344 5.64 -7.75 15.04
CA LEU A 344 4.34 -7.38 15.59
C LEU A 344 3.90 -8.50 16.53
N ARG A 345 3.42 -8.14 17.72
CA ARG A 345 2.87 -9.06 18.69
C ARG A 345 1.39 -9.24 18.51
N ASP A 346 0.88 -10.43 18.74
CA ASP A 346 -0.56 -10.61 18.91
C ASP A 346 -0.99 -9.99 20.25
N THR A 347 -1.93 -9.06 20.18
CA THR A 347 -2.43 -8.31 21.34
C THR A 347 -3.89 -8.60 21.63
N THR A 348 -4.49 -9.63 21.01
CA THR A 348 -5.92 -9.93 21.16
C THR A 348 -6.23 -10.95 22.26
N LEU A 349 -5.28 -11.20 23.15
CA LEU A 349 -5.40 -12.12 24.31
C LEU A 349 -6.31 -11.58 25.42
#